data_AF-A0A6A3ANW7-F1
#
_entry.id   AF-A0A6A3ANW7-F1
#
_cell.length_a   1.000
_cell.length_b   1.000
_cell.length_c   1.000
_cell.angle_alpha   90.00
_cell.angle_beta   90.00
_cell.angle_gamma   90.00
#
_symmetry.space_group_name_H-M   'P 1'
#
loop_
_entity.id
_entity.type
_entity.pdbx_description
1 polymer ?
#
loop_
_entity_poly.entity_id
_entity_poly.type
_entity_poly.pdbx_seq_one_letter_code
_entity_poly.pdbx_strand_id
1 'polypeptide(L)'
;MPVAITIPGYRYCHKLNHRLSALSSARKPMVTTASSSRATSNGGAFTTIKETVTFEKEIKKSKFIAIAGPISSEQSAHSFLNQVKDPRATHNCWAYKVGDQYRSNDDGEPSGTAGKPIHSAIVSSGLDRIMVVVIRYFGGIKLGTGGLVRAYGGVAAECLQNAATCLVKSKVPMGVEVPFDLLGVLYHQLQSFEVEDIKQDYDTGKDGITMVSFKVDFDRVEKLEETIKANCSRELVFYKH
;
A
#
# COMPACT_ATOMS: atom_id res chain seq x y z
N MET A 1 -22.53 -12.27 -15.66
CA MET A 1 -21.65 -13.35 -16.15
C MET A 1 -20.26 -12.76 -16.29
N PRO A 2 -19.32 -13.08 -15.37
CA PRO A 2 -17.99 -12.49 -15.35
C PRO A 2 -17.09 -13.22 -16.36
N VAL A 3 -16.32 -12.45 -17.14
CA VAL A 3 -15.27 -12.99 -18.02
C VAL A 3 -13.93 -12.77 -17.32
N ALA A 4 -13.34 -13.89 -16.89
CA ALA A 4 -11.97 -13.96 -16.41
C ALA A 4 -11.01 -13.71 -17.59
N ILE A 5 -10.02 -12.84 -17.39
CA ILE A 5 -8.87 -12.73 -18.30
C ILE A 5 -7.63 -13.22 -17.55
N THR A 6 -7.20 -14.40 -17.97
CA THR A 6 -5.94 -15.06 -17.62
C THR A 6 -4.77 -14.36 -18.32
N ILE A 7 -3.72 -13.99 -17.59
CA ILE A 7 -2.46 -13.52 -18.16
C ILE A 7 -1.51 -14.73 -18.27
N PRO A 8 -1.01 -15.12 -19.45
CA PRO A 8 -0.01 -16.16 -19.57
C PRO A 8 1.40 -15.59 -19.35
N GLY A 9 2.17 -16.28 -18.52
CA GLY A 9 3.60 -16.06 -18.38
C GLY A 9 4.44 -16.80 -19.43
N TYR A 10 5.73 -16.45 -19.39
CA TYR A 10 6.93 -17.20 -19.76
C TYR A 10 7.75 -16.87 -21.04
N ARG A 11 9.06 -16.74 -20.74
CA ARG A 11 10.29 -17.15 -21.48
C ARG A 11 11.11 -16.13 -22.28
N TYR A 12 12.19 -15.70 -21.62
CA TYR A 12 13.61 -15.71 -22.01
C TYR A 12 14.00 -16.14 -23.45
N CYS A 13 14.82 -15.32 -24.11
CA CYS A 13 16.22 -15.60 -24.55
C CYS A 13 16.57 -14.85 -25.86
N HIS A 14 17.62 -14.02 -25.86
CA HIS A 14 18.81 -14.19 -26.72
C HIS A 14 19.83 -13.04 -26.53
N LYS A 15 21.11 -13.42 -26.39
CA LYS A 15 22.30 -12.55 -26.50
C LYS A 15 22.64 -12.31 -27.97
N LEU A 16 23.18 -11.14 -28.30
CA LEU A 16 24.38 -11.01 -29.14
C LEU A 16 25.01 -9.59 -29.07
N ASN A 17 26.33 -9.59 -29.01
CA ASN A 17 27.24 -8.45 -28.84
C ASN A 17 27.39 -7.62 -30.12
N HIS A 18 27.69 -6.32 -29.98
CA HIS A 18 28.70 -5.67 -30.82
C HIS A 18 29.46 -4.58 -30.04
N ARG A 19 30.79 -4.64 -30.17
CA ARG A 19 31.78 -3.67 -29.67
C ARG A 19 31.65 -2.33 -30.38
N LEU A 20 31.98 -1.23 -29.68
CA LEU A 20 32.86 -0.14 -30.16
C LEU A 20 33.31 0.73 -28.98
N SER A 21 34.46 1.35 -29.15
CA SER A 21 35.42 1.82 -28.16
C SER A 21 35.35 3.32 -27.83
N ALA A 22 35.92 3.65 -26.65
CA ALA A 22 36.85 4.76 -26.38
C ALA A 22 36.39 5.97 -25.51
N LEU A 23 37.11 6.09 -24.38
CA LEU A 23 37.70 7.28 -23.73
C LEU A 23 36.92 8.13 -22.70
N SER A 24 37.47 8.03 -21.48
CA SER A 24 37.82 9.12 -20.52
C SER A 24 36.74 9.74 -19.63
N SER A 25 36.74 9.37 -18.33
CA SER A 25 37.15 10.26 -17.22
C SER A 25 36.68 9.67 -15.88
N ALA A 26 37.58 9.69 -14.90
CA ALA A 26 37.50 9.00 -13.62
C ALA A 26 36.29 9.41 -12.76
N ARG A 27 35.53 8.42 -12.27
CA ARG A 27 34.57 8.57 -11.17
C ARG A 27 34.95 7.63 -10.03
N LYS A 28 35.11 8.22 -8.83
CA LYS A 28 35.34 7.53 -7.55
C LYS A 28 34.21 6.53 -7.28
N PRO A 29 34.47 5.31 -6.77
CA PRO A 29 33.41 4.41 -6.37
C PRO A 29 32.79 4.92 -5.06
N MET A 30 31.55 5.40 -5.14
CA MET A 30 30.73 5.65 -3.95
C MET A 30 30.19 4.28 -3.52
N VAL A 31 30.62 3.85 -2.34
CA VAL A 31 30.15 2.62 -1.69
C VAL A 31 28.67 2.79 -1.41
N THR A 32 27.82 2.24 -2.27
CA THR A 32 26.40 2.02 -2.00
C THR A 32 26.27 0.80 -1.10
N THR A 33 26.24 1.04 0.21
CA THR A 33 25.68 0.07 1.16
C THR A 33 24.18 -0.06 0.88
N ALA A 34 23.81 -1.01 0.04
CA ALA A 34 22.44 -1.50 -0.04
C ALA A 34 22.14 -2.24 1.27
N SER A 35 21.63 -1.52 2.27
CA SER A 35 20.97 -2.15 3.41
C SER A 35 19.62 -2.65 2.93
N SER A 36 19.55 -3.92 2.57
CA SER A 36 18.30 -4.65 2.39
C SER A 36 17.62 -4.83 3.76
N SER A 37 17.04 -3.75 4.27
CA SER A 37 16.08 -3.83 5.37
C SER A 37 14.80 -4.44 4.81
N ARG A 38 14.68 -5.75 5.01
CA ARG A 38 13.46 -6.54 4.83
C ARG A 38 12.31 -5.74 5.42
N ALA A 39 11.34 -5.37 4.58
CA ALA A 39 10.17 -4.62 4.99
C ALA A 39 9.41 -5.44 6.04
N THR A 40 9.60 -5.11 7.31
CA THR A 40 8.70 -5.52 8.38
C THR A 40 7.41 -4.75 8.15
N SER A 41 6.47 -5.37 7.46
CA SER A 41 5.08 -4.90 7.40
C SER A 41 4.57 -4.91 8.83
N ASN A 42 4.53 -3.74 9.46
CA ASN A 42 3.98 -3.59 10.79
C ASN A 42 2.50 -3.97 10.70
N GLY A 43 2.16 -5.17 11.19
CA GLY A 43 0.87 -5.84 11.03
C GLY A 43 -0.23 -5.25 11.91
N GLY A 44 -0.31 -3.92 11.99
CA GLY A 44 -1.34 -3.18 12.71
C GLY A 44 -2.55 -2.86 11.84
N ALA A 45 -3.64 -2.41 12.46
CA ALA A 45 -4.74 -1.78 11.75
C ALA A 45 -4.33 -0.36 11.30
N PHE A 46 -4.76 0.07 10.13
CA PHE A 46 -4.54 1.42 9.61
C PHE A 46 -5.79 1.93 8.89
N THR A 47 -5.96 3.25 8.83
CA THR A 47 -7.06 3.85 8.05
C THR A 47 -6.52 4.34 6.72
N THR A 48 -7.23 4.07 5.62
CA THR A 48 -6.89 4.55 4.29
C THR A 48 -8.14 5.09 3.57
N ILE A 49 -7.99 5.55 2.34
CA ILE A 49 -9.11 6.01 1.50
C ILE A 49 -9.62 4.87 0.61
N LYS A 50 -10.93 4.83 0.38
CA LYS A 50 -11.57 3.75 -0.38
C LYS A 50 -11.28 3.82 -1.88
N GLU A 51 -11.22 5.05 -2.40
CA GLU A 51 -11.15 5.32 -3.82
C GLU A 51 -10.38 6.61 -4.09
N THR A 52 -10.05 6.84 -5.35
CA THR A 52 -9.39 8.08 -5.77
C THR A 52 -10.31 9.26 -5.58
N VAL A 53 -9.82 10.30 -4.90
CA VAL A 53 -10.54 11.57 -4.68
C VAL A 53 -9.78 12.71 -5.35
N THR A 54 -10.52 13.69 -5.86
CA THR A 54 -9.96 14.89 -6.48
C THR A 54 -10.55 16.14 -5.84
N PHE A 55 -9.71 17.14 -5.62
CA PHE A 55 -10.10 18.44 -5.10
C PHE A 55 -9.34 19.54 -5.85
N GLU A 56 -10.04 20.61 -6.23
CA GLU A 56 -9.48 21.72 -6.97
C GLU A 56 -9.67 23.04 -6.23
N LYS A 57 -8.64 23.90 -6.28
CA LYS A 57 -8.69 25.24 -5.72
C LYS A 57 -7.85 26.21 -6.53
N GLU A 58 -8.38 27.41 -6.77
CA GLU A 58 -7.60 28.51 -7.33
C GLU A 58 -7.04 29.40 -6.21
N ILE A 59 -5.75 29.72 -6.26
CA ILE A 59 -5.05 30.58 -5.32
C ILE A 59 -4.19 31.57 -6.10
N LYS A 60 -4.55 32.86 -6.04
CA LYS A 60 -3.86 33.95 -6.77
C LYS A 60 -3.69 33.61 -8.27
N LYS A 61 -4.78 33.23 -8.94
CA LYS A 61 -4.83 32.80 -10.35
C LYS A 61 -4.10 31.50 -10.68
N SER A 62 -3.36 30.92 -9.73
CA SER A 62 -2.80 29.58 -9.89
C SER A 62 -3.86 28.53 -9.56
N LYS A 63 -4.07 27.58 -10.46
CA LYS A 63 -4.96 26.44 -10.24
C LYS A 63 -4.17 25.29 -9.62
N PHE A 64 -4.69 24.73 -8.53
CA PHE A 64 -4.15 23.57 -7.84
C PHE A 64 -5.19 22.45 -7.86
N ILE A 65 -4.79 21.26 -8.30
CA ILE A 65 -5.64 20.07 -8.35
C ILE A 65 -4.94 18.99 -7.52
N ALA A 66 -5.48 18.67 -6.35
CA ALA A 66 -5.02 17.55 -5.55
C ALA A 66 -5.79 16.30 -5.92
N ILE A 67 -5.07 15.22 -6.22
CA ILE A 67 -5.60 13.90 -6.50
C ILE A 67 -4.97 12.94 -5.50
N ALA A 68 -5.79 12.32 -4.66
CA ALA A 68 -5.34 11.36 -3.66
C ALA A 68 -5.88 9.96 -4.00
N GLY A 69 -5.06 8.92 -3.82
CA GLY A 69 -5.47 7.54 -4.08
C GLY A 69 -4.80 6.53 -3.14
N PRO A 70 -5.47 5.39 -2.88
CA PRO A 70 -4.89 4.32 -2.06
C PRO A 70 -3.74 3.63 -2.81
N ILE A 71 -2.69 3.29 -2.07
CA ILE A 71 -1.49 2.61 -2.61
C ILE A 71 -1.01 1.53 -1.64
N SER A 72 -0.49 0.42 -2.15
CA SER A 72 0.00 -0.69 -1.31
C SER A 72 1.52 -0.72 -1.13
N SER A 73 2.25 -0.01 -1.99
CA SER A 73 3.71 -0.05 -2.12
C SER A 73 4.25 1.16 -2.88
N GLU A 74 5.57 1.39 -2.84
CA GLU A 74 6.26 2.39 -3.67
C GLU A 74 5.98 2.18 -5.17
N GLN A 75 5.95 0.94 -5.64
CA GLN A 75 5.67 0.64 -7.06
C GLN A 75 4.24 1.07 -7.45
N SER A 76 3.25 0.83 -6.58
CA SER A 76 1.89 1.31 -6.82
C SER A 76 1.79 2.84 -6.76
N ALA A 77 2.60 3.50 -5.93
CA ALA A 77 2.69 4.96 -5.90
C ALA A 77 3.19 5.52 -7.24
N HIS A 78 4.29 4.99 -7.78
CA HIS A 78 4.78 5.40 -9.09
C HIS A 78 3.79 5.11 -10.23
N SER A 79 3.06 4.00 -10.13
CA SER A 79 1.99 3.67 -11.08
C SER A 79 0.86 4.70 -11.01
N PHE A 80 0.41 5.05 -9.80
CA PHE A 80 -0.60 6.09 -9.58
C PHE A 80 -0.15 7.46 -10.09
N LEU A 81 1.09 7.87 -9.79
CA LEU A 81 1.67 9.11 -10.33
C LEU A 81 1.59 9.17 -11.85
N ASN A 82 1.96 8.08 -12.53
CA ASN A 82 1.94 8.03 -13.99
C ASN A 82 0.51 8.07 -14.56
N GLN A 83 -0.49 7.61 -13.81
CA GLN A 83 -1.90 7.68 -14.21
C GLN A 83 -2.44 9.10 -14.12
N VAL A 84 -2.08 9.86 -13.07
CA VAL A 84 -2.74 11.13 -12.75
C VAL A 84 -1.95 12.37 -13.13
N LYS A 85 -0.63 12.27 -13.33
CA LYS A 85 0.20 13.43 -13.69
C LYS A 85 -0.27 14.05 -15.00
N ASP A 86 -0.14 15.37 -15.09
CA ASP A 86 -0.37 16.11 -16.33
C ASP A 86 0.95 16.64 -16.89
N PRO A 87 1.44 16.15 -18.04
CA PRO A 87 2.66 16.64 -18.67
C PRO A 87 2.62 18.12 -19.09
N ARG A 88 1.43 18.73 -19.16
CA ARG A 88 1.23 20.14 -19.54
C ARG A 88 1.20 21.07 -18.32
N ALA A 89 1.09 20.51 -17.11
CA ALA A 89 1.11 21.30 -15.89
C ALA A 89 2.49 21.91 -15.64
N THR A 90 2.52 22.98 -14.86
CA THR A 90 3.77 23.61 -14.44
C THR A 90 4.55 22.69 -13.51
N HIS A 91 3.85 22.06 -12.55
CA HIS A 91 4.42 21.13 -11.59
C HIS A 91 3.40 20.05 -11.21
N ASN A 92 3.87 18.83 -11.01
CA ASN A 92 3.15 17.66 -10.50
C ASN A 92 3.80 17.22 -9.19
N CYS A 93 3.73 18.06 -8.16
CA CYS A 93 4.36 17.78 -6.87
C CYS A 93 3.59 16.66 -6.15
N TRP A 94 4.28 15.83 -5.37
CA TRP A 94 3.61 14.69 -4.73
C TRP A 94 4.25 14.27 -3.42
N ALA A 95 3.49 13.52 -2.64
CA ALA A 95 4.00 12.74 -1.52
C ALA A 95 3.20 11.45 -1.36
N TYR A 96 3.82 10.43 -0.76
CA TYR A 96 3.13 9.21 -0.36
C TYR A 96 3.60 8.73 1.02
N LYS A 97 2.77 7.89 1.64
CA LYS A 97 3.07 7.16 2.88
C LYS A 97 2.55 5.73 2.78
N VAL A 98 3.39 4.77 3.14
CA VAL A 98 3.08 3.34 3.25
C VAL A 98 3.76 2.79 4.51
N GLY A 99 3.05 2.74 5.63
CA GLY A 99 3.65 2.43 6.93
C GLY A 99 4.76 3.44 7.25
N ASP A 100 5.93 2.96 7.67
CA ASP A 100 7.07 3.84 7.97
C ASP A 100 7.79 4.39 6.73
N GLN A 101 7.45 3.87 5.54
CA GLN A 101 8.01 4.36 4.30
C GLN A 101 7.23 5.58 3.80
N TYR A 102 7.95 6.65 3.53
CA TYR A 102 7.37 7.84 2.93
C TYR A 102 8.36 8.52 2.01
N ARG A 103 7.83 9.27 1.05
CA ARG A 103 8.64 10.08 0.13
C ARG A 103 7.83 11.26 -0.36
N SER A 104 8.53 12.33 -0.75
CA SER A 104 7.93 13.50 -1.35
C SER A 104 8.83 14.09 -2.43
N ASN A 105 8.24 14.85 -3.36
CA ASN A 105 8.94 15.49 -4.46
C ASN A 105 8.28 16.84 -4.79
N ASP A 106 9.10 17.87 -4.94
CA ASP A 106 8.68 19.24 -5.26
C ASP A 106 8.51 19.47 -6.78
N ASP A 107 8.91 18.53 -7.64
CA ASP A 107 8.77 18.60 -9.11
C ASP A 107 9.18 19.95 -9.75
N GLY A 108 10.30 20.51 -9.30
CA GLY A 108 10.83 21.79 -9.81
C GLY A 108 10.33 23.03 -9.07
N GLU A 109 9.40 22.91 -8.11
CA GLU A 109 9.15 23.96 -7.13
C GLU A 109 10.39 24.18 -6.23
N PRO A 110 10.50 25.36 -5.57
CA PRO A 110 11.56 25.57 -4.58
C PRO A 110 11.55 24.47 -3.51
N SER A 111 12.74 23.98 -3.16
CA SER A 111 12.89 22.80 -2.31
C SER A 111 12.14 22.94 -0.98
N GLY A 112 11.35 21.92 -0.65
CA GLY A 112 10.55 21.84 0.57
C GLY A 112 9.28 22.68 0.57
N THR A 113 8.91 23.31 -0.54
CA THR A 113 7.71 24.17 -0.60
C THR A 113 6.44 23.46 -1.09
N ALA A 114 6.55 22.24 -1.62
CA ALA A 114 5.41 21.50 -2.14
C ALA A 114 5.32 20.07 -1.56
N GLY A 115 6.31 19.22 -1.84
CA GLY A 115 6.30 17.81 -1.45
C GLY A 115 6.23 17.61 0.07
N LYS A 116 7.04 18.36 0.84
CA LYS A 116 7.01 18.29 2.31
C LYS A 116 5.64 18.70 2.88
N PRO A 117 5.05 19.86 2.49
CA PRO A 117 3.68 20.22 2.90
C PRO A 117 2.62 19.17 2.55
N ILE A 118 2.67 18.55 1.37
CA ILE A 118 1.75 17.48 1.00
C ILE A 118 1.92 16.27 1.95
N HIS A 119 3.16 15.89 2.24
CA HIS A 119 3.44 14.81 3.20
C HIS A 119 2.93 15.15 4.61
N SER A 120 3.13 16.39 5.07
CA SER A 120 2.59 16.85 6.35
C SER A 120 1.06 16.74 6.40
N ALA A 121 0.35 17.06 5.31
CA ALA A 121 -1.09 16.88 5.23
C ALA A 121 -1.51 15.41 5.35
N ILE A 122 -0.77 14.49 4.72
CA ILE A 122 -0.99 13.03 4.88
C ILE A 122 -0.82 12.64 6.35
N VAL A 123 0.29 13.02 6.99
CA VAL A 123 0.55 12.68 8.40
C VAL A 123 -0.54 13.24 9.32
N SER A 124 -0.93 14.50 9.14
CA SER A 124 -1.96 15.15 9.95
C SER A 124 -3.36 14.56 9.74
N SER A 125 -3.62 13.91 8.60
CA SER A 125 -4.91 13.23 8.35
C SER A 125 -5.07 11.92 9.14
N GLY A 126 -3.98 11.35 9.65
CA GLY A 126 -4.00 10.02 10.28
C GLY A 126 -4.18 8.85 9.29
N LEU A 127 -4.19 9.13 7.99
CA LEU A 127 -4.29 8.13 6.94
C LEU A 127 -2.93 7.51 6.61
N ASP A 128 -2.96 6.25 6.22
CA ASP A 128 -1.80 5.50 5.75
C ASP A 128 -2.10 4.84 4.40
N ARG A 129 -1.04 4.36 3.73
CA ARG A 129 -1.14 3.67 2.44
C ARG A 129 -1.81 4.52 1.38
N ILE A 130 -1.34 5.75 1.26
CA ILE A 130 -1.95 6.78 0.43
C ILE A 130 -0.88 7.58 -0.32
N MET A 131 -1.23 7.99 -1.54
CA MET A 131 -0.48 8.95 -2.33
C MET A 131 -1.34 10.17 -2.59
N VAL A 132 -0.71 11.35 -2.57
CA VAL A 132 -1.33 12.60 -2.99
C VAL A 132 -0.43 13.26 -4.05
N VAL A 133 -1.02 13.58 -5.21
CA VAL A 133 -0.40 14.35 -6.28
C VAL A 133 -1.11 15.69 -6.36
N VAL A 134 -0.37 16.78 -6.30
CA VAL A 134 -0.90 18.14 -6.48
C VAL A 134 -0.34 18.72 -7.77
N ILE A 135 -1.23 18.82 -8.75
CA ILE A 135 -0.96 19.41 -10.06
C ILE A 135 -1.17 20.91 -9.96
N ARG A 136 -0.19 21.68 -10.41
CA ARG A 136 -0.24 23.14 -10.40
C ARG A 136 -0.11 23.71 -11.80
N TYR A 137 -1.01 24.63 -12.11
CA TYR A 137 -0.91 25.54 -13.25
C TYR A 137 -0.54 26.95 -12.75
N PHE A 138 0.58 27.50 -13.24
CA PHE A 138 1.01 28.83 -12.84
C PHE A 138 0.10 29.92 -13.42
N GLY A 139 -0.40 30.80 -12.55
CA GLY A 139 -1.36 31.85 -12.89
C GLY A 139 -0.77 33.24 -13.18
N GLY A 140 0.55 33.35 -13.31
CA GLY A 140 1.24 34.63 -13.50
C GLY A 140 1.58 35.39 -12.21
N ILE A 141 1.04 34.99 -11.06
CA ILE A 141 1.31 35.64 -9.76
C ILE A 141 2.15 34.72 -8.88
N LYS A 142 3.33 35.19 -8.45
CA LYS A 142 4.20 34.45 -7.51
C LYS A 142 3.57 34.41 -6.12
N LEU A 143 3.54 33.22 -5.52
CA LEU A 143 3.01 33.01 -4.16
C LEU A 143 4.05 33.28 -3.06
N GLY A 144 5.35 33.20 -3.39
CA GLY A 144 6.44 33.18 -2.41
C GLY A 144 6.49 31.87 -1.61
N THR A 145 7.60 31.62 -0.91
CA THR A 145 7.84 30.36 -0.18
C THR A 145 6.71 29.99 0.77
N GLY A 146 6.31 30.91 1.66
CA GLY A 146 5.22 30.66 2.62
C GLY A 146 3.82 30.60 1.97
N GLY A 147 3.66 31.14 0.76
CA GLY A 147 2.42 30.99 0.00
C GLY A 147 2.31 29.60 -0.64
N LEU A 148 3.40 29.09 -1.21
CA LEU A 148 3.46 27.74 -1.78
C LEU A 148 3.23 26.67 -0.71
N VAL A 149 3.91 26.78 0.43
CA VAL A 149 3.76 25.85 1.55
C VAL A 149 2.29 25.73 1.98
N ARG A 150 1.61 26.87 2.15
CA ARG A 150 0.19 26.90 2.51
C ARG A 150 -0.72 26.39 1.41
N ALA A 151 -0.44 26.70 0.15
CA ALA A 151 -1.23 26.24 -0.98
C ALA A 151 -1.17 24.71 -1.13
N TYR A 152 0.04 24.14 -1.22
CA TYR A 152 0.22 22.70 -1.38
C TYR A 152 -0.31 21.89 -0.19
N GLY A 153 0.04 22.29 1.03
CA GLY A 153 -0.45 21.62 2.23
C GLY A 153 -1.96 21.75 2.40
N GLY A 154 -2.51 22.94 2.16
CA GLY A 154 -3.94 23.22 2.30
C GLY A 154 -4.81 22.45 1.31
N VAL A 155 -4.45 22.47 0.02
CA VAL A 155 -5.21 21.76 -1.02
C VAL A 155 -5.12 20.24 -0.83
N ALA A 156 -3.95 19.72 -0.42
CA ALA A 156 -3.82 18.32 -0.04
C ALA A 156 -4.70 17.96 1.17
N ALA A 157 -4.71 18.77 2.22
CA ALA A 157 -5.52 18.55 3.41
C ALA A 157 -7.03 18.58 3.09
N GLU A 158 -7.50 19.56 2.32
CA GLU A 158 -8.89 19.66 1.87
C GLU A 158 -9.29 18.45 1.01
N CYS A 159 -8.39 17.95 0.16
CA CYS A 159 -8.62 16.72 -0.62
C CYS A 159 -8.83 15.50 0.29
N LEU A 160 -7.97 15.33 1.29
CA LEU A 160 -8.03 14.20 2.22
C LEU A 160 -9.24 14.26 3.16
N GLN A 161 -9.65 15.46 3.59
CA GLN A 161 -10.84 15.65 4.43
C GLN A 161 -12.13 15.22 3.72
N ASN A 162 -12.18 15.35 2.39
CA ASN A 162 -13.34 14.98 1.58
C ASN A 162 -13.33 13.50 1.15
N ALA A 163 -12.31 12.72 1.54
CA ALA A 163 -12.17 11.35 1.11
C ALA A 163 -13.01 10.39 1.95
N ALA A 164 -13.69 9.44 1.31
CA ALA A 164 -14.31 8.32 2.03
C ALA A 164 -13.22 7.37 2.55
N THR A 165 -13.21 7.12 3.86
CA THR A 165 -12.18 6.31 4.52
C THR A 165 -12.65 4.91 4.88
N CYS A 166 -11.70 3.99 5.04
CA CYS A 166 -11.93 2.66 5.58
C CYS A 166 -10.80 2.23 6.52
N LEU A 167 -11.17 1.50 7.57
CA LEU A 167 -10.22 0.83 8.45
C LEU A 167 -9.81 -0.50 7.81
N VAL A 168 -8.50 -0.69 7.64
CA VAL A 168 -7.91 -1.94 7.17
C VAL A 168 -7.23 -2.61 8.35
N LYS A 169 -7.65 -3.85 8.65
CA LYS A 169 -7.01 -4.68 9.66
C LYS A 169 -6.01 -5.61 9.00
N SER A 170 -4.85 -5.77 9.65
CA SER A 170 -3.87 -6.75 9.19
C SER A 170 -4.40 -8.15 9.43
N LYS A 171 -4.23 -9.03 8.44
CA LYS A 171 -4.66 -10.42 8.52
C LYS A 171 -3.48 -11.33 8.84
N VAL A 172 -3.68 -12.23 9.79
CA VAL A 172 -2.72 -13.23 10.22
C VAL A 172 -3.06 -14.56 9.55
N PRO A 173 -2.14 -15.13 8.76
CA PRO A 173 -2.27 -16.50 8.30
C PRO A 173 -2.14 -17.47 9.47
N MET A 174 -3.13 -18.35 9.59
CA MET A 174 -3.20 -19.41 10.59
C MET A 174 -3.38 -20.77 9.93
N GLY A 175 -2.88 -21.81 10.59
CA GLY A 175 -3.14 -23.20 10.27
C GLY A 175 -3.65 -23.93 11.51
N VAL A 176 -4.52 -24.91 11.32
CA VAL A 176 -4.96 -25.82 12.37
C VAL A 176 -4.98 -27.25 11.84
N GLU A 177 -4.36 -28.15 12.60
CA GLU A 177 -4.52 -29.59 12.38
C GLU A 177 -5.82 -30.04 13.04
N VAL A 178 -6.73 -30.60 12.25
CA VAL A 178 -8.05 -30.98 12.71
C VAL A 178 -8.41 -32.40 12.24
N PRO A 179 -8.89 -33.27 13.15
CA PRO A 179 -9.50 -34.54 12.78
C PRO A 179 -10.74 -34.37 11.89
N PHE A 180 -11.00 -35.31 10.96
CA PHE A 180 -12.14 -35.21 10.04
C PHE A 180 -13.51 -35.10 10.73
N ASP A 181 -13.68 -35.70 11.91
CA ASP A 181 -14.90 -35.65 12.72
C ASP A 181 -15.18 -34.25 13.30
N LEU A 182 -14.16 -33.40 13.42
CA LEU A 182 -14.27 -32.04 13.96
C LEU A 182 -14.31 -30.94 12.88
N LEU A 183 -14.18 -31.29 11.60
CA LEU A 183 -14.19 -30.30 10.51
C LEU A 183 -15.46 -29.45 10.50
N GLY A 184 -16.63 -30.06 10.70
CA GLY A 184 -17.90 -29.33 10.71
C GLY A 184 -17.94 -28.24 11.79
N VAL A 185 -17.43 -28.55 12.99
CA VAL A 185 -17.35 -27.60 14.11
C VAL A 185 -16.37 -26.48 13.76
N LEU A 186 -15.19 -26.82 13.22
CA LEU A 186 -14.19 -25.84 12.81
C LEU A 186 -14.75 -24.86 11.77
N TYR A 187 -15.30 -25.37 10.66
CA TYR A 187 -15.85 -24.51 9.59
C TYR A 187 -16.95 -23.58 10.08
N HIS A 188 -17.80 -24.05 11.00
CA HIS A 188 -18.81 -23.20 11.64
C HIS A 188 -18.16 -22.04 12.41
N GLN A 189 -17.12 -22.31 13.21
CA GLN A 189 -16.41 -21.25 13.92
C GLN A 189 -15.70 -20.29 12.95
N LEU A 190 -15.00 -20.82 11.95
CA LEU A 190 -14.31 -20.02 10.92
C LEU A 190 -15.27 -19.06 10.21
N GLN A 191 -16.47 -19.52 9.82
CA GLN A 191 -17.49 -18.68 9.19
C GLN A 191 -17.97 -17.56 10.13
N SER A 192 -18.22 -17.86 11.41
CA SER A 192 -18.63 -16.83 12.38
C SER A 192 -17.56 -15.75 12.63
N PHE A 193 -16.31 -16.06 12.31
CA PHE A 193 -15.19 -15.13 12.40
C PHE A 193 -14.82 -14.43 11.09
N GLU A 194 -15.59 -14.62 10.03
CA GLU A 194 -15.38 -13.99 8.72
C GLU A 194 -13.94 -14.19 8.20
N VAL A 195 -13.35 -15.36 8.46
CA VAL A 195 -11.99 -15.66 8.00
C VAL A 195 -11.96 -15.79 6.47
N GLU A 196 -10.82 -15.47 5.88
CA GLU A 196 -10.58 -15.52 4.43
C GLU A 196 -9.59 -16.61 4.04
N ASP A 197 -9.49 -16.88 2.73
CA ASP A 197 -8.51 -17.80 2.13
C ASP A 197 -8.47 -19.20 2.78
N ILE A 198 -9.63 -19.73 3.18
CA ILE A 198 -9.70 -21.07 3.77
C ILE A 198 -9.26 -22.12 2.74
N LYS A 199 -8.21 -22.86 3.06
CA LYS A 199 -7.67 -23.95 2.27
C LYS A 199 -7.47 -25.17 3.14
N GLN A 200 -8.00 -26.29 2.67
CA GLN A 200 -7.82 -27.60 3.30
C GLN A 200 -6.81 -28.41 2.50
N ASP A 201 -5.77 -28.89 3.17
CA ASP A 201 -4.77 -29.78 2.61
C ASP A 201 -5.05 -31.23 3.06
N TYR A 202 -5.35 -32.07 2.08
CA TYR A 202 -5.67 -33.49 2.26
C TYR A 202 -4.43 -34.39 2.23
N ASP A 203 -3.28 -33.89 1.77
CA ASP A 203 -2.05 -34.69 1.58
C ASP A 203 -1.18 -34.77 2.85
N THR A 204 -1.44 -33.91 3.85
CA THR A 204 -0.62 -33.83 5.08
C THR A 204 -1.01 -34.82 6.18
N GLY A 205 -2.05 -35.64 5.97
CA GLY A 205 -2.62 -36.50 7.01
C GLY A 205 -2.07 -37.92 7.04
N LYS A 206 -1.28 -38.26 8.07
CA LYS A 206 -1.37 -39.61 8.66
C LYS A 206 -2.61 -39.63 9.56
N ASP A 207 -3.33 -40.75 9.59
CA ASP A 207 -4.32 -41.07 10.62
C ASP A 207 -5.50 -40.08 10.80
N GLY A 208 -6.23 -39.76 9.73
CA GLY A 208 -7.55 -39.12 9.86
C GLY A 208 -7.55 -37.63 10.26
N ILE A 209 -6.41 -36.96 10.13
CA ILE A 209 -6.20 -35.54 10.42
C ILE A 209 -5.92 -34.79 9.10
N THR A 210 -6.38 -33.55 8.99
CA THR A 210 -6.13 -32.65 7.85
C THR A 210 -5.69 -31.28 8.35
N MET A 211 -4.88 -30.59 7.55
CA MET A 211 -4.48 -29.21 7.84
C MET A 211 -5.48 -28.25 7.19
N VAL A 212 -6.02 -27.32 7.97
CA VAL A 212 -6.84 -26.21 7.47
C VAL A 212 -6.09 -24.91 7.71
N SER A 213 -5.78 -24.19 6.62
CA SER A 213 -5.16 -22.87 6.66
C SER A 213 -6.16 -21.79 6.29
N PHE A 214 -6.08 -20.62 6.93
CA PHE A 214 -6.99 -19.49 6.74
C PHE A 214 -6.32 -18.18 7.16
N LYS A 215 -6.95 -17.04 6.87
CA LYS A 215 -6.52 -15.72 7.31
C LYS A 215 -7.58 -15.08 8.20
N VAL A 216 -7.17 -14.60 9.36
CA VAL A 216 -8.05 -13.93 10.32
C VAL A 216 -7.51 -12.54 10.65
N ASP A 217 -8.38 -11.59 10.96
CA ASP A 217 -7.94 -10.28 11.45
C ASP A 217 -7.11 -10.44 12.73
N PHE A 218 -5.99 -9.70 12.83
CA PHE A 218 -5.03 -9.79 13.93
C PHE A 218 -5.68 -9.66 15.32
N ASP A 219 -6.65 -8.76 15.47
CA ASP A 219 -7.37 -8.52 16.73
C ASP A 219 -8.36 -9.63 17.10
N ARG A 220 -8.64 -10.56 16.19
CA ARG A 220 -9.56 -11.70 16.40
C ARG A 220 -8.85 -13.04 16.59
N VAL A 221 -7.52 -13.09 16.41
CA VAL A 221 -6.72 -14.33 16.50
C VAL A 221 -6.94 -15.07 17.81
N GLU A 222 -6.72 -14.40 18.95
CA GLU A 222 -6.81 -15.03 20.27
C GLU A 222 -8.23 -15.53 20.57
N LYS A 223 -9.23 -14.69 20.28
CA LYS A 223 -10.64 -15.03 20.50
C LYS A 223 -11.09 -16.21 19.63
N LEU A 224 -10.63 -16.29 18.38
CA LEU A 224 -10.92 -17.42 17.50
C LEU A 224 -10.30 -18.71 18.03
N GLU A 225 -9.03 -18.66 18.44
CA GLU A 225 -8.30 -19.80 19.00
C GLU A 225 -8.99 -20.34 20.27
N GLU A 226 -9.38 -19.46 21.18
CA GLU A 226 -10.14 -19.81 22.39
C GLU A 226 -11.51 -20.41 22.05
N THR A 227 -12.23 -19.82 21.09
CA THR A 227 -13.56 -20.28 20.70
C THR A 227 -13.49 -21.67 20.05
N ILE A 228 -12.49 -21.92 19.21
CA ILE A 228 -12.28 -23.24 18.63
C ILE A 228 -11.93 -24.25 19.73
N LYS A 229 -10.98 -23.93 20.63
CA LYS A 229 -10.61 -24.81 21.75
C LYS A 229 -11.79 -25.13 22.67
N ALA A 230 -12.68 -24.16 22.92
CA ALA A 230 -13.85 -24.36 23.77
C ALA A 230 -14.94 -25.23 23.13
N ASN A 231 -15.04 -25.25 21.80
CA ASN A 231 -16.09 -25.98 21.06
C ASN A 231 -15.60 -27.33 20.50
N CYS A 232 -14.29 -27.59 20.53
CA CYS A 232 -13.73 -28.87 20.16
C CYS A 232 -13.54 -29.76 21.39
N SER A 233 -13.99 -31.01 21.30
CA SER A 233 -13.84 -32.01 22.36
C SER A 233 -12.41 -32.54 22.52
N ARG A 234 -11.47 -32.11 21.67
CA ARG A 234 -10.06 -32.48 21.66
C ARG A 234 -9.18 -31.24 21.55
N GLU A 235 -7.96 -31.35 22.05
CA GLU A 235 -6.94 -30.32 21.90
C GLU A 235 -6.48 -30.27 20.43
N LEU A 236 -6.53 -29.08 19.82
CA LEU A 236 -6.11 -28.85 18.44
C LEU A 236 -4.80 -28.08 18.41
N VAL A 237 -3.93 -28.41 17.43
CA VAL A 237 -2.64 -27.75 17.24
C VAL A 237 -2.79 -26.60 16.26
N PHE A 238 -2.42 -25.39 16.69
CA PHE A 238 -2.47 -24.18 15.89
C PHE A 238 -1.08 -23.75 15.44
N TYR A 239 -0.99 -23.30 14.20
CA TYR A 239 0.20 -22.74 13.59
C TYR A 239 -0.07 -21.28 13.21
N LYS A 240 0.82 -20.37 13.59
CA LYS A 240 0.78 -18.95 13.23
C LYS A 240 1.98 -18.67 12.32
N HIS A 241 1.75 -18.10 11.15
CA HIS A 241 2.79 -17.86 10.14
C HIS A 241 3.17 -16.38 10.04
#